data_AF-A0A505H6S4-F1
#
_entry.id   AF-A0A505H6S4-F1
#
_cell.length_a   1.000
_cell.length_b   1.000
_cell.length_c   1.000
_cell.angle_alpha   90.00
_cell.angle_beta   90.00
_cell.angle_gamma   90.00
#
_symmetry.space_group_name_H-M   'P 1'
#
loop_
_entity.id
_entity.type
_entity.pdbx_description
1 polymer ?
#
loop_
_entity_poly.entity_id
_entity_poly.type
_entity_poly.pdbx_seq_one_letter_code
_entity_poly.pdbx_strand_id
1 'polypeptide(L)'
;MPGRDAATPYAPVTATLRAMFGTDDLPGLAPGLLVRDELDRWSPAARLIDGTLLPEFLTRAGRRWGGTPHACAALAWKSYSYWTALPAVLGWASARRVPLLDPADVLVHFEDHHQLLTLGLRASTPVAVLPGDPLALAGAPGVVVVPDEAALLGALRASLLDAHFAPLIAAIQGEVRIGTRTLLGSVASGIAHGILRAADALPGSSVATVGTLLGALDLNDLVELVPGPAGEPTVQRRTCCLAFTLPRPKVCQGCCVRQG
;
A
#
# COMPACT_ATOMS: atom_id res chain seq x y z
N MET A 1 -4.92 -28.09 -12.96
CA MET A 1 -5.71 -27.17 -13.81
C MET A 1 -5.26 -25.73 -13.58
N PRO A 2 -4.35 -25.18 -14.40
CA PRO A 2 -3.75 -23.85 -14.16
C PRO A 2 -4.55 -22.66 -14.69
N GLY A 3 -5.60 -22.88 -15.50
CA GLY A 3 -6.30 -21.80 -16.23
C GLY A 3 -7.41 -21.06 -15.48
N ARG A 4 -7.89 -21.58 -14.33
CA ARG A 4 -9.04 -20.99 -13.61
C ARG A 4 -8.65 -19.77 -12.76
N ASP A 5 -7.45 -19.77 -12.17
CA ASP A 5 -7.02 -18.69 -11.27
C ASP A 5 -6.67 -17.41 -12.04
N ALA A 6 -6.11 -17.52 -13.25
CA ALA A 6 -5.79 -16.38 -14.11
C ALA A 6 -7.04 -15.57 -14.52
N ALA A 7 -8.23 -16.17 -14.49
CA ALA A 7 -9.49 -15.52 -14.82
C ALA A 7 -10.11 -14.73 -13.66
N THR A 8 -9.46 -14.71 -12.48
CA THR A 8 -9.91 -13.88 -11.35
C THR A 8 -9.02 -12.63 -11.21
N PRO A 9 -9.59 -11.44 -10.98
CA PRO A 9 -8.81 -10.19 -10.97
C PRO A 9 -7.65 -10.18 -9.98
N TYR A 10 -7.86 -10.72 -8.77
CA TYR A 10 -6.92 -10.61 -7.66
C TYR A 10 -6.17 -11.89 -7.28
N ALA A 11 -6.37 -13.02 -7.98
CA ALA A 11 -5.65 -14.26 -7.63
C ALA A 11 -4.13 -14.09 -7.56
N PRO A 12 -3.46 -13.45 -8.54
CA PRO A 12 -2.01 -13.23 -8.45
C PRO A 12 -1.62 -12.44 -7.19
N VAL A 13 -2.37 -11.39 -6.87
CA VAL A 13 -2.14 -10.56 -5.67
C VAL A 13 -2.25 -11.39 -4.39
N THR A 14 -3.37 -12.13 -4.23
CA THR A 14 -3.60 -12.94 -3.04
C THR A 14 -2.62 -14.10 -2.91
N ALA A 15 -2.19 -14.70 -4.02
CA ALA A 15 -1.16 -15.73 -4.03
C ALA A 15 0.21 -15.18 -3.59
N THR A 16 0.61 -14.02 -4.12
CA THR A 16 1.86 -13.35 -3.71
C THR A 16 1.80 -12.94 -2.23
N LEU A 17 0.68 -12.39 -1.76
CA LEU A 17 0.49 -12.06 -0.35
C LEU A 17 0.61 -13.30 0.55
N ARG A 18 -0.05 -14.41 0.20
CA ARG A 18 0.05 -15.67 0.95
C ARG A 18 1.49 -16.16 1.02
N ALA A 19 2.22 -16.13 -0.09
CA ALA A 19 3.63 -16.53 -0.11
C ALA A 19 4.52 -15.61 0.75
N MET A 20 4.27 -14.30 0.71
CA MET A 20 5.02 -13.26 1.43
C MET A 20 4.81 -13.30 2.96
N PHE A 21 3.63 -13.72 3.42
CA PHE A 21 3.26 -13.73 4.84
C PHE A 21 3.13 -15.14 5.44
N GLY A 22 3.09 -16.19 4.61
CA GLY A 22 2.86 -17.57 5.03
C GLY A 22 1.43 -17.87 5.51
N THR A 23 0.50 -16.93 5.32
CA THR A 23 -0.90 -17.02 5.78
C THR A 23 -1.81 -16.17 4.91
N ASP A 24 -3.10 -16.53 4.86
CA ASP A 24 -4.18 -15.72 4.27
C ASP A 24 -4.80 -14.73 5.26
N ASP A 25 -4.57 -14.95 6.56
CA ASP A 25 -5.03 -14.07 7.63
C ASP A 25 -4.01 -12.94 7.80
N LEU A 26 -4.17 -11.92 6.97
CA LEU A 26 -3.24 -10.81 6.90
C LEU A 26 -3.68 -9.71 7.86
N PRO A 27 -2.75 -9.16 8.65
CA PRO A 27 -3.10 -8.18 9.62
C PRO A 27 -3.88 -6.99 9.00
N GLY A 28 -3.35 -6.28 8.02
CA GLY A 28 -4.00 -5.05 7.54
C GLY A 28 -4.94 -5.21 6.36
N LEU A 29 -5.28 -6.45 5.97
CA LEU A 29 -6.09 -6.70 4.78
C LEU A 29 -7.23 -7.68 5.09
N ALA A 30 -8.40 -7.41 4.52
CA ALA A 30 -9.54 -8.31 4.55
C ALA A 30 -9.15 -9.67 3.92
N PRO A 31 -9.67 -10.79 4.45
CA PRO A 31 -9.42 -12.11 3.87
C PRO A 31 -9.73 -12.15 2.37
N GLY A 32 -8.76 -12.59 1.58
CA GLY A 32 -8.90 -12.62 0.12
C GLY A 32 -9.01 -11.24 -0.55
N LEU A 33 -8.63 -10.17 0.14
CA LEU A 33 -8.62 -8.76 -0.30
C LEU A 33 -10.01 -8.14 -0.54
N LEU A 34 -11.08 -8.93 -0.56
CA LEU A 34 -12.43 -8.46 -0.91
C LEU A 34 -13.35 -8.43 0.30
N VAL A 35 -14.10 -7.34 0.44
CA VAL A 35 -15.19 -7.23 1.41
C VAL A 35 -16.47 -7.76 0.78
N ARG A 36 -16.96 -8.90 1.28
CA ARG A 36 -18.14 -9.61 0.72
C ARG A 36 -19.43 -9.29 1.46
N ASP A 37 -19.39 -9.16 2.78
CA ASP A 37 -20.55 -8.89 3.64
C ASP A 37 -20.16 -7.98 4.82
N GLU A 38 -21.16 -7.30 5.40
CA GLU A 38 -21.08 -6.39 6.56
C GLU A 38 -20.65 -4.94 6.28
N LEU A 39 -21.28 -4.26 5.32
CA LEU A 39 -21.05 -2.83 5.06
C LEU A 39 -21.15 -1.94 6.30
N ASP A 40 -21.89 -2.33 7.33
CA ASP A 40 -22.11 -1.50 8.53
C ASP A 40 -20.82 -1.22 9.33
N ARG A 41 -19.83 -2.13 9.29
CA ARG A 41 -18.52 -1.91 9.96
C ARG A 41 -17.45 -1.32 9.05
N TRP A 42 -17.67 -1.33 7.74
CA TRP A 42 -16.71 -0.91 6.73
C TRP A 42 -17.09 0.46 6.17
N SER A 43 -16.16 1.40 6.22
CA SER A 43 -16.36 2.73 5.65
C SER A 43 -15.48 2.94 4.43
N PRO A 44 -15.94 3.66 3.39
CA PRO A 44 -15.06 4.09 2.31
C PRO A 44 -13.90 4.95 2.83
N ALA A 45 -12.71 4.74 2.30
CA ALA A 45 -11.53 5.55 2.58
C ALA A 45 -11.71 7.03 2.19
N ALA A 46 -12.63 7.34 1.26
CA ALA A 46 -13.03 8.71 0.93
C ALA A 46 -13.47 9.51 2.18
N ARG A 47 -13.99 8.83 3.21
CA ARG A 47 -14.38 9.44 4.49
C ARG A 47 -13.19 9.86 5.36
N LEU A 48 -11.99 9.34 5.09
CA LEU A 48 -10.76 9.87 5.69
C LEU A 48 -10.34 11.17 4.99
N ILE A 49 -10.55 11.26 3.67
CA ILE A 49 -10.20 12.41 2.84
C ILE A 49 -11.13 13.60 3.11
N ASP A 50 -12.44 13.36 3.20
CA ASP A 50 -13.42 14.41 3.51
C ASP A 50 -13.39 14.87 4.99
N GLY A 51 -12.54 14.23 5.81
CA GLY A 51 -12.34 14.55 7.21
C GLY A 51 -13.31 13.85 8.17
N THR A 52 -14.31 13.11 7.70
CA THR A 52 -15.33 12.51 8.58
C THR A 52 -14.76 11.46 9.53
N LEU A 53 -13.84 10.60 9.06
CA LEU A 53 -13.20 9.54 9.86
C LEU A 53 -11.77 9.88 10.28
N LEU A 54 -11.23 11.00 9.81
CA LEU A 54 -9.84 11.38 10.10
C LEU A 54 -9.59 11.61 11.61
N PRO A 55 -10.46 12.29 12.37
CA PRO A 55 -10.28 12.45 13.82
C PRO A 55 -10.23 11.11 14.58
N GLU A 56 -11.06 10.15 14.18
CA GLU A 56 -11.07 8.82 14.78
C GLU A 56 -9.78 8.07 14.47
N PHE A 57 -9.34 8.08 13.22
CA PHE A 57 -8.08 7.47 12.78
C PHE A 57 -6.88 8.00 13.59
N LEU A 58 -6.78 9.32 13.76
CA LEU A 58 -5.70 9.96 14.52
C LEU A 58 -5.83 9.71 16.04
N THR A 59 -7.05 9.70 16.58
CA THR A 59 -7.30 9.39 17.99
C THR A 59 -6.89 7.96 18.33
N ARG A 60 -7.25 6.99 17.49
CA ARG A 60 -6.87 5.58 17.64
C ARG A 60 -5.36 5.40 17.54
N ALA A 61 -4.70 6.12 16.62
CA ALA A 61 -3.25 6.17 16.54
C ALA A 61 -2.61 6.69 17.84
N GLY A 62 -3.15 7.78 18.39
CA GLY A 62 -2.75 8.34 19.68
C GLY A 62 -2.85 7.32 20.81
N ARG A 63 -3.99 6.64 20.93
CA ARG A 63 -4.20 5.58 21.94
C ARG A 63 -3.23 4.40 21.77
N ARG A 64 -2.98 4.00 20.53
CA ARG A 64 -2.11 2.84 20.21
C ARG A 64 -0.65 3.10 20.55
N TRP A 65 -0.13 4.28 20.25
CA TRP A 65 1.31 4.57 20.34
C TRP A 65 1.70 5.46 21.51
N GLY A 66 0.79 6.26 22.05
CA GLY A 66 1.03 7.16 23.19
C GLY A 66 2.08 8.25 22.93
N GLY A 67 2.40 8.52 21.67
CA GLY A 67 3.39 9.52 21.27
C GLY A 67 2.78 10.90 21.01
N THR A 68 3.61 11.83 20.52
CA THR A 68 3.11 13.14 20.07
C THR A 68 2.13 12.99 18.90
N PRO A 69 1.22 13.95 18.67
CA PRO A 69 0.28 13.90 17.56
C PRO A 69 0.97 13.68 16.19
N HIS A 70 2.10 14.34 15.94
CA HIS A 70 2.85 14.19 14.70
C HIS A 70 3.47 12.79 14.54
N ALA A 71 4.02 12.22 15.61
CA ALA A 71 4.59 10.87 15.56
C ALA A 71 3.50 9.81 15.37
N CYS A 72 2.37 9.95 16.08
CA CYS A 72 1.23 9.04 15.93
C CYS A 72 0.64 9.11 14.52
N ALA A 73 0.44 10.31 13.97
CA ALA A 73 -0.05 10.49 12.61
C ALA A 73 0.92 9.91 11.56
N ALA A 74 2.24 10.10 11.72
CA ALA A 74 3.24 9.53 10.82
C ALA A 74 3.20 7.99 10.81
N LEU A 75 2.99 7.37 11.97
CA LEU A 75 2.88 5.92 12.09
C LEU A 75 1.54 5.38 11.59
N ALA A 76 0.46 6.13 11.83
CA ALA A 76 -0.86 5.87 11.28
C ALA A 76 -0.80 5.84 9.75
N TRP A 77 -0.25 6.90 9.17
CA TRP A 77 -0.01 7.01 7.74
C TRP A 77 0.84 5.87 7.20
N LYS A 78 1.98 5.56 7.85
CA LYS A 78 2.84 4.44 7.45
C LYS A 78 2.06 3.12 7.38
N SER A 79 1.18 2.85 8.34
CA SER A 79 0.34 1.65 8.35
C SER A 79 -0.67 1.68 7.19
N TYR A 80 -1.40 2.78 7.07
CA TYR A 80 -2.43 2.97 6.05
C TYR A 80 -1.87 2.85 4.63
N SER A 81 -0.81 3.61 4.33
CA SER A 81 -0.24 3.70 3.00
C SER A 81 0.43 2.38 2.57
N TYR A 82 1.01 1.65 3.52
CA TYR A 82 1.59 0.33 3.25
C TYR A 82 0.52 -0.65 2.79
N TRP A 83 -0.53 -0.82 3.58
CA TRP A 83 -1.60 -1.78 3.27
C TRP A 83 -2.43 -1.38 2.06
N THR A 84 -2.62 -0.08 1.84
CA THR A 84 -3.33 0.43 0.64
C THR A 84 -2.52 0.22 -0.63
N ALA A 85 -1.22 0.50 -0.62
CA ALA A 85 -0.38 0.39 -1.83
C ALA A 85 -0.10 -1.07 -2.23
N LEU A 86 -0.02 -1.98 -1.25
CA LEU A 86 0.48 -3.33 -1.44
C LEU A 86 -0.29 -4.12 -2.52
N PRO A 87 -1.64 -4.14 -2.56
CA PRO A 87 -2.38 -4.83 -3.61
C PRO A 87 -2.07 -4.32 -5.03
N ALA A 88 -1.95 -3.00 -5.20
CA ALA A 88 -1.68 -2.42 -6.52
C ALA A 88 -0.27 -2.73 -7.02
N VAL A 89 0.74 -2.57 -6.15
CA VAL A 89 2.13 -2.82 -6.54
C VAL A 89 2.43 -4.29 -6.75
N LEU A 90 1.86 -5.19 -5.93
CA LEU A 90 2.00 -6.63 -6.11
C LEU A 90 1.22 -7.13 -7.33
N GLY A 91 0.05 -6.55 -7.63
CA GLY A 91 -0.69 -6.89 -8.84
C GLY A 91 0.10 -6.53 -10.10
N TRP A 92 0.71 -5.34 -10.11
CA TRP A 92 1.56 -4.94 -11.23
C TRP A 92 2.79 -5.83 -11.36
N ALA A 93 3.47 -6.11 -10.24
CA ALA A 93 4.70 -6.90 -10.24
C ALA A 93 4.48 -8.38 -10.59
N SER A 94 3.37 -8.98 -10.13
CA SER A 94 3.09 -10.40 -10.34
C SER A 94 2.47 -10.70 -11.71
N ALA A 95 1.58 -9.84 -12.20
CA ALA A 95 0.74 -10.16 -13.35
C ALA A 95 0.44 -8.97 -14.28
N ARG A 96 1.07 -7.81 -14.10
CA ARG A 96 0.72 -6.57 -14.81
C ARG A 96 -0.77 -6.21 -14.67
N ARG A 97 -1.32 -6.39 -13.46
CA ARG A 97 -2.70 -6.02 -13.12
C ARG A 97 -2.72 -4.94 -12.04
N VAL A 98 -3.40 -3.84 -12.27
CA VAL A 98 -3.47 -2.74 -11.31
C VAL A 98 -4.91 -2.57 -10.82
N PRO A 99 -5.25 -3.05 -9.61
CA PRO A 99 -6.43 -2.57 -8.90
C PRO A 99 -6.44 -1.05 -8.87
N LEU A 100 -7.52 -0.42 -9.36
CA LEU A 100 -7.67 1.03 -9.35
C LEU A 100 -8.22 1.46 -7.99
N LEU A 101 -7.33 1.94 -7.13
CA LEU A 101 -7.59 2.19 -5.72
C LEU A 101 -8.30 3.52 -5.46
N ASP A 102 -9.44 3.74 -6.10
CA ASP A 102 -10.31 4.88 -5.80
C ASP A 102 -10.71 4.85 -4.30
N PRO A 103 -10.61 5.97 -3.57
CA PRO A 103 -10.98 6.02 -2.16
C PRO A 103 -12.42 5.59 -1.83
N ALA A 104 -13.36 5.66 -2.79
CA ALA A 104 -14.73 5.19 -2.60
C ALA A 104 -14.85 3.65 -2.60
N ASP A 105 -13.90 2.98 -3.26
CA ASP A 105 -13.86 1.53 -3.45
C ASP A 105 -12.91 0.82 -2.48
N VAL A 106 -11.97 1.56 -1.88
CA VAL A 106 -11.16 1.09 -0.75
C VAL A 106 -11.95 1.25 0.53
N LEU A 107 -12.16 0.15 1.25
CA LEU A 107 -12.92 0.11 2.49
C LEU A 107 -11.97 -0.04 3.68
N VAL A 108 -12.24 0.70 4.75
CA VAL A 108 -11.52 0.66 6.01
C VAL A 108 -12.43 0.20 7.15
N HIS A 109 -11.85 -0.57 8.06
CA HIS A 109 -12.44 -0.92 9.34
C HIS A 109 -11.39 -0.67 10.42
N PHE A 110 -11.74 0.06 11.48
CA PHE A 110 -10.85 0.25 12.61
C PHE A 110 -10.96 -0.91 13.57
N GLU A 111 -9.85 -1.58 13.86
CA GLU A 111 -9.80 -2.64 14.87
C GLU A 111 -9.41 -2.08 16.24
N ASP A 112 -9.92 -2.72 17.29
CA ASP A 112 -9.71 -2.27 18.66
C ASP A 112 -8.50 -2.93 19.36
N HIS A 113 -7.92 -4.02 18.84
CA HIS A 113 -7.10 -4.92 19.68
C HIS A 113 -5.66 -5.13 19.19
N HIS A 114 -5.42 -5.31 17.89
CA HIS A 114 -4.09 -5.71 17.40
C HIS A 114 -3.49 -4.75 16.36
N GLN A 115 -4.33 -4.02 15.63
CA GLN A 115 -3.91 -3.12 14.57
C GLN A 115 -4.64 -1.79 14.59
N LEU A 116 -4.16 -0.83 13.79
CA LEU A 116 -4.84 0.45 13.69
C LEU A 116 -6.09 0.35 12.80
N LEU A 117 -6.01 -0.43 11.72
CA LEU A 117 -7.08 -0.60 10.74
C LEU A 117 -6.82 -1.85 9.90
N THR A 118 -7.91 -2.32 9.29
CA THR A 118 -7.94 -3.35 8.25
C THR A 118 -8.54 -2.73 6.99
N LEU A 119 -7.98 -3.06 5.83
CA LEU A 119 -8.41 -2.57 4.52
C LEU A 119 -8.98 -3.69 3.67
N GLY A 120 -9.93 -3.38 2.80
CA GLY A 120 -10.37 -4.30 1.77
C GLY A 120 -10.88 -3.55 0.55
N LEU A 121 -11.08 -4.26 -0.55
CA LEU A 121 -11.62 -3.73 -1.79
C LEU A 121 -13.08 -4.14 -1.94
N ARG A 122 -13.88 -3.29 -2.57
CA ARG A 122 -15.17 -3.72 -3.10
C ARG A 122 -14.95 -4.74 -4.22
N ALA A 123 -15.88 -5.68 -4.35
CA ALA A 123 -15.85 -6.61 -5.48
C ALA A 123 -15.97 -5.90 -6.85
N SER A 124 -16.53 -4.69 -6.86
CA SER A 124 -16.68 -3.83 -8.04
C SER A 124 -15.44 -3.00 -8.38
N THR A 125 -14.38 -3.02 -7.54
CA THR A 125 -13.17 -2.22 -7.77
C THR A 125 -12.58 -2.56 -9.14
N PRO A 126 -12.44 -1.57 -10.05
CA PRO A 126 -11.90 -1.85 -11.38
C PRO A 126 -10.45 -2.32 -11.35
N VAL A 127 -10.04 -3.08 -12.35
CA VAL A 127 -8.64 -3.51 -12.53
C VAL A 127 -8.16 -3.15 -13.93
N ALA A 128 -7.10 -2.35 -13.99
CA ALA A 128 -6.41 -2.05 -15.23
C ALA A 128 -5.46 -3.18 -15.64
N VAL A 129 -5.49 -3.56 -16.92
CA VAL A 129 -4.70 -4.66 -17.49
C VAL A 129 -4.22 -4.33 -18.91
N LEU A 130 -3.23 -5.07 -19.39
CA LEU A 130 -2.76 -5.00 -20.78
C LEU A 130 -3.69 -5.77 -21.74
N PRO A 131 -3.65 -5.50 -23.05
CA PRO A 131 -4.57 -6.13 -24.02
C PRO A 131 -4.44 -7.65 -24.12
N GLY A 132 -3.26 -8.19 -23.81
CA GLY A 132 -3.01 -9.64 -23.80
C GLY A 132 -3.41 -10.35 -22.50
N ASP A 133 -3.91 -9.64 -21.49
CA ASP A 133 -4.31 -10.28 -20.23
C ASP A 133 -5.57 -11.15 -20.43
N PRO A 134 -5.63 -12.36 -19.84
CA PRO A 134 -6.81 -13.22 -19.92
C PRO A 134 -8.14 -12.55 -19.53
N LEU A 135 -8.13 -11.59 -18.61
CA LEU A 135 -9.32 -10.83 -18.20
C LEU A 135 -9.83 -9.90 -19.30
N ALA A 136 -8.91 -9.29 -20.07
CA ALA A 136 -9.25 -8.48 -21.22
C ALA A 136 -9.86 -9.34 -22.33
N LEU A 137 -9.24 -10.49 -22.62
CA LEU A 137 -9.70 -11.43 -23.64
C LEU A 137 -11.07 -12.05 -23.31
N ALA A 138 -11.36 -12.25 -22.01
CA ALA A 138 -12.64 -12.75 -21.53
C ALA A 138 -13.76 -11.69 -21.46
N GLY A 139 -13.43 -10.41 -21.66
CA GLY A 139 -14.39 -9.31 -21.51
C GLY A 139 -15.00 -9.23 -20.10
N ALA A 140 -14.20 -9.54 -19.07
CA ALA A 140 -14.71 -9.58 -17.70
C ALA A 140 -15.18 -8.18 -17.23
N PRO A 141 -16.27 -8.09 -16.44
CA PRO A 141 -16.77 -6.82 -15.94
C PRO A 141 -15.74 -6.17 -14.99
N GLY A 142 -15.68 -4.83 -15.00
CA GLY A 142 -14.73 -4.07 -14.17
C GLY A 142 -13.27 -4.08 -14.68
N VAL A 143 -13.01 -4.66 -15.85
CA VAL A 143 -11.69 -4.63 -16.48
C VAL A 143 -11.51 -3.34 -17.30
N VAL A 144 -10.41 -2.63 -17.06
CA VAL A 144 -9.99 -1.47 -17.85
C VAL A 144 -8.78 -1.87 -18.68
N VAL A 145 -8.94 -1.97 -20.00
CA VAL A 145 -7.81 -2.31 -20.89
C VAL A 145 -7.05 -1.04 -21.23
N VAL A 146 -5.75 -1.00 -20.90
CA VAL A 146 -4.84 0.10 -21.25
C VAL A 146 -3.88 -0.34 -22.37
N PRO A 147 -3.38 0.58 -23.21
CA PRO A 147 -2.66 0.21 -24.43
C PRO A 147 -1.30 -0.44 -24.18
N ASP A 148 -0.57 -0.03 -23.13
CA ASP A 148 0.78 -0.48 -22.85
C ASP A 148 1.15 -0.38 -21.35
N GLU A 149 2.36 -0.81 -21.02
CA GLU A 149 2.86 -0.83 -19.63
C GLU A 149 3.04 0.59 -19.05
N ALA A 150 3.35 1.58 -19.88
CA ALA A 150 3.48 2.96 -19.43
C ALA A 150 2.11 3.53 -19.03
N ALA A 151 1.07 3.26 -19.81
CA ALA A 151 -0.31 3.62 -19.47
C ALA A 151 -0.79 2.87 -18.22
N LEU A 152 -0.39 1.62 -18.02
CA LEU A 152 -0.71 0.85 -16.82
C LEU A 152 -0.07 1.46 -15.55
N LEU A 153 1.20 1.84 -15.64
CA LEU A 153 1.89 2.56 -14.57
C LEU A 153 1.29 3.95 -14.32
N GLY A 154 0.85 4.62 -15.38
CA GLY A 154 0.08 5.87 -15.28
C GLY A 154 -1.23 5.70 -14.52
N ALA A 155 -1.99 4.63 -14.78
CA ALA A 155 -3.21 4.29 -14.04
C ALA A 155 -2.92 3.96 -12.56
N LEU A 156 -1.80 3.28 -12.28
CA LEU A 156 -1.35 3.05 -10.90
C LEU A 156 -1.07 4.37 -10.19
N ARG A 157 -0.31 5.29 -10.79
CA ARG A 157 -0.02 6.60 -10.22
C ARG A 157 -1.30 7.41 -9.98
N ALA A 158 -2.15 7.51 -11.01
CA ALA A 158 -3.37 8.30 -10.96
C ALA A 158 -4.32 7.83 -9.85
N SER A 159 -4.49 6.52 -9.71
CA SER A 159 -5.37 5.96 -8.67
C SER A 159 -4.75 5.98 -7.27
N LEU A 160 -3.47 5.58 -7.11
CA LEU A 160 -2.83 5.44 -5.81
C LEU A 160 -2.32 6.77 -5.24
N LEU A 161 -1.60 7.55 -6.03
CA LEU A 161 -1.03 8.82 -5.57
C LEU A 161 -2.01 9.96 -5.74
N ASP A 162 -2.46 10.21 -6.95
CA ASP A 162 -3.12 11.48 -7.28
C ASP A 162 -4.54 11.53 -6.70
N ALA A 163 -5.33 10.48 -6.91
CA ALA A 163 -6.71 10.40 -6.42
C ALA A 163 -6.83 10.02 -4.93
N HIS A 164 -5.83 9.32 -4.37
CA HIS A 164 -5.94 8.72 -3.05
C HIS A 164 -4.97 9.31 -2.03
N PHE A 165 -3.66 9.12 -2.20
CA PHE A 165 -2.71 9.55 -1.17
C PHE A 165 -2.53 11.06 -1.09
N ALA A 166 -2.48 11.78 -2.20
CA ALA A 166 -2.32 13.24 -2.21
C ALA A 166 -3.42 13.97 -1.41
N PRO A 167 -4.72 13.73 -1.65
CA PRO A 167 -5.76 14.39 -0.87
C PRO A 167 -5.80 13.93 0.59
N LEU A 168 -5.48 12.67 0.91
CA LEU A 168 -5.40 12.22 2.31
C LEU A 168 -4.20 12.83 3.05
N ILE A 169 -3.06 13.00 2.38
CA ILE A 169 -1.91 13.75 2.92
C ILE A 169 -2.36 15.17 3.26
N ALA A 170 -3.07 15.85 2.35
CA ALA A 170 -3.58 17.20 2.59
C ALA A 170 -4.54 17.25 3.79
N ALA A 171 -5.45 16.27 3.91
CA ALA A 171 -6.36 16.16 5.05
C ALA A 171 -5.60 15.98 6.37
N ILE A 172 -4.62 15.06 6.42
CA ILE A 172 -3.75 14.85 7.59
C ILE A 172 -2.99 16.15 7.96
N GLN A 173 -2.53 16.90 6.95
CA GLN A 173 -1.81 18.16 7.17
C GLN A 173 -2.70 19.28 7.74
N GLY A 174 -4.00 19.20 7.54
CA GLY A 174 -4.98 20.06 8.22
C GLY A 174 -5.03 19.83 9.73
N GLU A 175 -4.80 18.59 10.18
CA GLU A 175 -4.87 18.20 11.59
C GLU A 175 -3.50 18.26 12.30
N VAL A 176 -2.41 17.97 11.58
CA VAL A 176 -1.07 17.88 12.15
C VAL A 176 0.00 18.46 11.22
N ARG A 177 0.96 19.19 11.79
CA ARG A 177 2.11 19.74 11.06
C ARG A 177 3.12 18.64 10.71
N ILE A 178 2.95 18.01 9.56
CA ILE A 178 3.86 17.01 9.01
C ILE A 178 4.14 17.27 7.52
N GLY A 179 5.40 17.17 7.11
CA GLY A 179 5.80 17.46 5.73
C GLY A 179 5.38 16.35 4.75
N THR A 180 4.95 16.74 3.55
CA THR A 180 4.56 15.82 2.46
C THR A 180 5.67 14.83 2.14
N ARG A 181 6.92 15.29 2.04
CA ARG A 181 8.10 14.44 1.79
C ARG A 181 8.24 13.32 2.83
N THR A 182 7.96 13.60 4.11
CA THR A 182 8.01 12.60 5.19
C THR A 182 6.94 11.52 5.01
N LEU A 183 5.72 11.92 4.64
CA LEU A 183 4.62 10.99 4.39
C LEU A 183 4.90 10.14 3.14
N LEU A 184 5.30 10.77 2.04
CA LEU A 184 5.70 10.07 0.81
C LEU A 184 6.91 9.14 1.01
N GLY A 185 7.83 9.48 1.91
CA GLY A 185 8.94 8.59 2.23
C GLY A 185 8.51 7.29 2.92
N SER A 186 7.37 7.29 3.63
CA SER A 186 6.76 6.06 4.14
C SER A 186 6.09 5.25 3.03
N VAL A 187 5.52 5.90 2.01
CA VAL A 187 4.99 5.24 0.81
C VAL A 187 6.11 4.54 0.06
N ALA A 188 7.17 5.27 -0.29
CA ALA A 188 8.33 4.75 -1.02
C ALA A 188 8.97 3.56 -0.28
N SER A 189 9.17 3.71 1.03
CA SER A 189 9.70 2.64 1.87
C SER A 189 8.77 1.43 1.95
N GLY A 190 7.46 1.64 2.04
CA GLY A 190 6.47 0.58 2.10
C GLY A 190 6.44 -0.25 0.81
N ILE A 191 6.46 0.42 -0.34
CA ILE A 191 6.51 -0.22 -1.67
C ILE A 191 7.79 -1.02 -1.82
N ALA A 192 8.95 -0.41 -1.58
CA ALA A 192 10.24 -1.08 -1.71
C ALA A 192 10.33 -2.30 -0.79
N HIS A 193 9.92 -2.15 0.48
CA HIS A 193 9.92 -3.26 1.44
C HIS A 193 8.95 -4.38 1.04
N GLY A 194 7.75 -4.02 0.54
CA GLY A 194 6.76 -4.98 0.08
C GLY A 194 7.27 -5.85 -1.08
N ILE A 195 7.88 -5.23 -2.10
CA ILE A 195 8.45 -5.93 -3.25
C ILE A 195 9.62 -6.83 -2.85
N LEU A 196 10.56 -6.33 -2.04
CA LEU A 196 11.71 -7.12 -1.60
C LEU A 196 11.29 -8.32 -0.75
N ARG A 197 10.29 -8.14 0.12
CA ARG A 197 9.77 -9.24 0.94
C ARG A 197 8.98 -10.27 0.10
N ALA A 198 8.42 -9.87 -1.03
CA ALA A 198 7.72 -10.75 -1.95
C ALA A 198 8.63 -11.33 -3.04
N ALA A 199 9.95 -11.13 -2.98
CA ALA A 199 10.88 -11.47 -4.07
C ALA A 199 10.78 -12.93 -4.52
N ASP A 200 10.66 -13.89 -3.60
CA ASP A 200 10.57 -15.31 -3.92
C ASP A 200 9.28 -15.71 -4.64
N ALA A 201 8.25 -14.85 -4.59
CA ALA A 201 6.94 -15.07 -5.20
C ALA A 201 6.69 -14.18 -6.42
N LEU A 202 7.66 -13.33 -6.80
CA LEU A 202 7.56 -12.39 -7.91
C LEU A 202 8.49 -12.81 -9.05
N PRO A 203 8.08 -12.59 -10.32
CA PRO A 203 8.95 -12.81 -11.45
C PRO A 203 10.04 -11.73 -11.54
N GLY A 204 11.23 -12.12 -12.00
CA GLY A 204 12.30 -11.20 -12.36
C GLY A 204 13.03 -10.58 -11.16
N SER A 205 13.66 -9.41 -11.40
CA SER A 205 14.46 -8.73 -10.38
C SER A 205 13.59 -7.83 -9.51
N SER A 206 13.58 -8.09 -8.20
CA SER A 206 12.90 -7.24 -7.20
C SER A 206 13.50 -5.82 -7.15
N VAL A 207 14.81 -5.68 -7.33
CA VAL A 207 15.49 -4.37 -7.40
C VAL A 207 15.02 -3.56 -8.61
N ALA A 208 14.95 -4.18 -9.79
CA ALA A 208 14.46 -3.51 -10.99
C ALA A 208 12.97 -3.13 -10.84
N THR A 209 12.17 -4.04 -10.27
CA THR A 209 10.74 -3.83 -9.99
C THR A 209 10.52 -2.63 -9.05
N VAL A 210 11.31 -2.52 -7.98
CA VAL A 210 11.27 -1.36 -7.08
C VAL A 210 11.61 -0.07 -7.85
N GLY A 211 12.68 -0.08 -8.65
CA GLY A 211 13.08 1.09 -9.44
C GLY A 211 11.98 1.54 -10.43
N THR A 212 11.32 0.61 -11.12
CA THR A 212 10.24 0.94 -12.04
C THR A 212 9.02 1.53 -11.31
N LEU A 213 8.58 0.91 -10.21
CA LEU A 213 7.43 1.39 -9.44
C LEU A 213 7.70 2.76 -8.82
N LEU A 214 8.85 2.94 -8.15
CA LEU A 214 9.20 4.23 -7.55
C LEU A 214 9.45 5.30 -8.62
N GLY A 215 9.93 4.94 -9.82
CA GLY A 215 10.03 5.86 -10.95
C GLY A 215 8.68 6.32 -11.48
N ALA A 216 7.74 5.40 -11.70
CA ALA A 216 6.39 5.76 -12.12
C ALA A 216 5.68 6.67 -11.12
N LEU A 217 5.96 6.47 -9.83
CA LEU A 217 5.40 7.25 -8.73
C LEU A 217 6.17 8.53 -8.40
N ASP A 218 7.33 8.77 -9.03
CA ASP A 218 8.24 9.88 -8.72
C ASP A 218 8.67 9.92 -7.23
N LEU A 219 9.06 8.75 -6.71
CA LEU A 219 9.43 8.53 -5.29
C LEU A 219 10.85 7.97 -5.11
N ASN A 220 11.63 7.87 -6.18
CA ASN A 220 12.96 7.23 -6.17
C ASN A 220 13.94 7.88 -5.19
N ASP A 221 13.87 9.19 -5.00
CA ASP A 221 14.83 9.94 -4.20
C ASP A 221 14.55 9.87 -2.68
N LEU A 222 13.48 9.19 -2.27
CA LEU A 222 13.02 9.10 -0.88
C LEU A 222 13.59 7.89 -0.13
N VAL A 223 14.10 6.91 -0.87
CA VAL A 223 14.70 5.68 -0.35
C VAL A 223 15.94 5.32 -1.16
N GLU A 224 16.75 4.45 -0.58
CA GLU A 224 17.91 3.86 -1.22
C GLU A 224 17.87 2.36 -0.97
N LEU A 225 18.20 1.56 -1.99
CA LEU A 225 18.39 0.13 -1.82
C LEU A 225 19.85 -0.10 -1.44
N VAL A 226 20.08 -0.68 -0.26
CA VAL A 226 21.41 -0.94 0.29
C VAL A 226 21.55 -2.43 0.59
N PRO A 227 22.78 -2.98 0.65
CA PRO A 227 22.99 -4.36 1.09
C PRO A 227 22.53 -4.56 2.53
N GLY A 228 21.77 -5.62 2.76
CA GLY A 228 21.39 -6.13 4.07
C GLY A 228 22.50 -6.97 4.71
N PRO A 229 22.28 -7.47 5.95
CA PRO A 229 23.30 -8.20 6.70
C PRO A 229 23.85 -9.44 6.00
N ALA A 230 23.06 -10.12 5.16
CA ALA A 230 23.49 -11.28 4.38
C ALA A 230 23.71 -10.94 2.89
N GLY A 231 23.80 -9.65 2.54
CA GLY A 231 23.99 -9.16 1.18
C GLY A 231 22.71 -9.02 0.36
N GLU A 232 21.56 -9.43 0.89
CA GLU A 232 20.26 -9.25 0.26
C GLU A 232 19.88 -7.76 0.23
N PRO A 233 19.25 -7.25 -0.84
CA PRO A 233 18.84 -5.86 -0.88
C PRO A 233 17.85 -5.53 0.25
N THR A 234 18.07 -4.42 0.95
CA THR A 234 17.17 -3.83 1.94
C THR A 234 16.94 -2.36 1.64
N VAL A 235 16.00 -1.73 2.35
CA VAL A 235 15.59 -0.34 2.09
C VAL A 235 16.10 0.56 3.20
N GLN A 236 16.86 1.58 2.83
CA GLN A 236 17.24 2.70 3.69
C GLN A 236 16.38 3.92 3.35
N ARG A 237 15.70 4.50 4.34
CA ARG A 237 14.92 5.73 4.12
C ARG A 237 15.80 6.96 4.16
N ARG A 238 15.41 7.98 3.38
CA ARG A 238 15.95 9.35 3.43
C ARG A 238 15.06 10.33 4.21
N THR A 239 14.04 9.80 4.88
CA THR A 239 13.08 10.57 5.69
C THR A 239 12.82 9.89 7.02
N CYS A 240 12.50 10.68 8.04
CA CYS A 240 12.25 10.20 9.39
C CYS A 240 10.75 10.04 9.65
N CYS A 241 10.30 8.86 10.08
CA CYS A 241 8.91 8.63 10.47
C CYS A 241 8.61 8.90 11.95
N LEU A 242 9.55 9.50 12.68
CA LEU A 242 9.42 9.89 14.10
C LEU A 242 9.18 8.73 15.09
N ALA A 243 9.31 7.47 14.68
CA ALA A 243 9.07 6.33 15.57
C ALA A 243 10.01 6.27 16.79
N PHE A 244 11.17 6.94 16.71
CA PHE A 244 12.13 7.03 17.81
C PHE A 244 11.68 7.99 18.93
N THR A 245 10.68 8.85 18.68
CA THR A 245 10.15 9.80 19.67
C THR A 245 8.98 9.24 20.48
N LEU A 246 8.58 7.98 20.22
CA LEU A 246 7.56 7.29 21.01
C LEU A 246 8.05 7.03 22.45
N PRO A 247 7.12 6.86 23.42
CA PRO A 247 7.48 6.44 24.79
C PRO A 247 8.27 5.12 24.84
N ARG A 248 8.04 4.24 23.85
CA ARG A 248 8.88 3.08 23.55
C ARG A 248 9.53 3.29 22.18
N PRO A 249 10.72 3.93 22.13
CA PRO A 249 11.39 4.29 20.88
C PRO A 249 11.58 3.07 19.96
N LYS A 250 11.34 3.26 18.66
CA LYS A 250 11.65 2.25 17.64
C LYS A 250 12.59 2.82 16.59
N VAL A 251 13.72 2.15 16.39
CA VAL A 251 14.67 2.41 15.30
C VAL A 251 14.72 1.15 14.43
N CYS A 252 14.06 1.20 13.27
CA CYS A 252 14.06 0.09 12.31
C CYS A 252 15.37 0.00 11.53
N GLN A 253 15.63 -1.14 10.87
CA GLN A 253 16.82 -1.33 10.02
C GLN A 253 16.97 -0.21 8.98
N GLY A 254 15.89 0.10 8.24
CA GLY A 254 15.88 1.20 7.25
C GLY A 254 15.65 2.61 7.81
N CYS A 255 15.98 2.88 9.07
CA CYS A 255 15.75 4.20 9.67
C CYS A 255 16.85 5.19 9.29
N CYS A 256 16.51 6.39 8.83
CA CYS A 256 17.50 7.42 8.49
C CYS A 256 18.31 7.95 9.68
N VAL A 257 17.81 7.74 10.91
CA VAL A 257 18.49 8.12 12.16
C VAL A 257 19.59 7.12 12.53
N ARG A 258 19.49 5.89 12.01
CA ARG A 258 20.53 4.88 12.15
C ARG A 258 21.62 5.20 11.13
N GLN A 259 22.39 6.25 11.38
CA GLN A 259 23.66 6.46 10.69
C GLN A 259 24.75 5.91 11.60
N GLY A 260 25.29 4.76 11.20
CA GLY A 260 26.31 3.98 11.88
C GLY A 260 26.74 2.84 10.98
#